data_AF-A0A973LB02-F1
#
_entry.id   AF-A0A973LB02-F1
#
_cell.length_a   1.000
_cell.length_b   1.000
_cell.length_c   1.000
_cell.angle_alpha   90.00
_cell.angle_beta   90.00
_cell.angle_gamma   90.00
#
_symmetry.space_group_name_H-M   'P 1'
#
loop_
_entity.id
_entity.type
_entity.pdbx_description
1 polymer ?
#
loop_
_entity_poly.entity_id
_entity_poly.type
_entity_poly.pdbx_seq_one_letter_code
_entity_poly.pdbx_strand_id
1 'polypeptide(L)' 'MRADLLAAGIDGLDEALGVVAAFDHAMVAGLLRPRGPAAQALADLADAVAGTPLASRV' A
#
# COMPACT_ATOMS: atom_id res chain seq x y z
N MET A 1 -36.48 3.51 13.80
CA MET A 1 -35.27 3.39 12.95
C MET A 1 -34.84 4.80 12.55
N ARG A 2 -33.59 5.20 12.80
CA ARG A 2 -33.09 6.55 12.48
C ARG A 2 -32.56 6.61 11.05
N ALA A 3 -33.49 6.66 10.09
CA ALA A 3 -33.17 6.68 8.66
C ALA A 3 -32.37 7.92 8.25
N ASP A 4 -32.53 9.03 8.97
CA ASP A 4 -31.75 10.27 8.86
C ASP A 4 -30.25 10.03 9.06
N LEU A 5 -29.86 9.25 10.09
CA LEU A 5 -28.47 8.93 10.35
C LEU A 5 -27.87 7.96 9.32
N LEU A 6 -28.71 7.16 8.66
CA LEU A 6 -28.27 6.19 7.64
C LEU A 6 -28.17 6.82 6.24
N ALA A 7 -28.93 7.89 5.99
CA ALA A 7 -28.95 8.60 4.71
C ALA A 7 -28.03 9.82 4.67
N ALA A 8 -27.63 10.34 5.84
CA ALA A 8 -26.68 11.43 5.93
C ALA A 8 -25.30 10.98 5.40
N GLY A 9 -24.76 11.75 4.45
CA GLY A 9 -23.38 11.60 4.00
C GLY A 9 -22.40 11.87 5.14
N ILE A 10 -21.22 11.26 5.05
CA ILE A 10 -20.11 11.54 5.96
C ILE A 10 -19.20 12.54 5.27
N ASP A 11 -19.07 13.74 5.85
CA ASP A 11 -18.19 14.77 5.34
C ASP A 11 -16.75 14.24 5.20
N GLY A 12 -16.17 14.40 4.01
CA GLY A 12 -14.78 13.99 3.72
C GLY A 12 -14.56 12.50 3.45
N LEU A 13 -15.62 11.68 3.44
CA LEU A 13 -15.47 10.23 3.20
C LEU A 13 -14.87 9.92 1.81
N ASP A 14 -15.36 10.58 0.76
CA ASP A 14 -14.86 10.35 -0.61
C ASP A 14 -13.38 10.73 -0.76
N GLU A 15 -12.97 11.81 -0.09
CA GLU A 15 -11.58 12.25 -0.06
C GLU A 15 -10.70 11.23 0.67
N ALA A 16 -11.13 10.75 1.84
CA ALA A 16 -10.41 9.72 2.60
C ALA A 16 -10.26 8.41 1.81
N LEU A 17 -11.33 7.97 1.13
CA LEU A 17 -11.30 6.80 0.26
C LEU A 17 -10.38 7.02 -0.96
N GLY A 18 -10.35 8.22 -1.52
CA GLY A 18 -9.42 8.62 -2.58
C GLY A 18 -7.95 8.51 -2.16
N VAL A 19 -7.62 8.96 -0.94
CA VAL A 19 -6.26 8.83 -0.37
C VAL A 19 -5.87 7.36 -0.19
N VAL A 20 -6.77 6.53 0.34
CA VAL A 20 -6.52 5.09 0.50
C VAL A 20 -6.30 4.40 -0.85
N ALA A 21 -7.12 4.72 -1.86
CA ALA A 21 -6.96 4.18 -3.20
C ALA A 21 -5.63 4.62 -3.86
N ALA A 22 -5.23 5.88 -3.68
CA ALA A 22 -3.95 6.39 -4.19
C ALA A 22 -2.75 5.71 -3.50
N PHE A 23 -2.84 5.48 -2.19
CA PHE A 23 -1.83 4.75 -1.43
C PHE A 23 -1.73 3.28 -1.89
N ASP A 24 -2.85 2.58 -2.02
CA ASP A 24 -2.88 1.21 -2.54
C ASP A 24 -2.29 1.14 -3.95
N HIS A 25 -2.65 2.07 -4.84
CA HIS A 25 -2.08 2.13 -6.17
C HIS A 25 -0.57 2.35 -6.16
N ALA A 26 -0.06 3.24 -5.32
CA ALA A 26 1.38 3.47 -5.15
C ALA A 26 2.11 2.21 -4.62
N MET A 27 1.48 1.48 -3.69
CA MET A 27 1.99 0.21 -3.16
C MET A 27 1.99 -0.89 -4.22
N VAL A 28 0.89 -1.04 -4.97
CA VAL A 28 0.74 -2.06 -6.03
C VAL A 28 1.67 -1.78 -7.21
N ALA A 29 1.69 -0.56 -7.72
CA ALA A 29 2.51 -0.18 -8.87
C ALA A 29 4.00 -0.04 -8.51
N GLY A 30 4.29 0.31 -7.25
CA GLY A 30 5.64 0.45 -6.73
C GLY A 30 6.21 -0.86 -6.23
N LEU A 31 5.76 -1.30 -5.05
CA LEU A 31 6.40 -2.38 -4.29
C LEU A 31 5.90 -3.79 -4.66
N LEU A 32 4.62 -3.96 -5.00
CA LEU A 32 4.08 -5.29 -5.34
C LEU A 32 4.32 -5.68 -6.80
N ARG A 33 4.59 -4.70 -7.68
CA ARG A 33 4.86 -4.94 -9.10
C ARG A 33 5.94 -3.99 -9.65
N PRO A 34 7.14 -3.99 -9.05
CA PRO A 34 8.18 -3.03 -9.39
C PRO A 34 8.58 -3.12 -10.86
N ARG A 35 8.82 -1.97 -11.48
CA ARG A 35 9.22 -1.84 -12.89
C ARG A 35 10.51 -1.03 -13.01
N GLY A 36 11.26 -1.31 -14.08
CA GLY A 36 12.49 -0.58 -14.38
C GLY A 36 13.59 -0.78 -13.33
N PRO A 37 14.49 0.19 -13.13
CA PRO A 37 15.64 0.07 -12.22
C PRO A 37 15.29 -0.27 -10.76
N ALA A 38 14.09 0.12 -10.30
CA ALA A 38 13.62 -0.16 -8.95
C ALA A 38 13.42 -1.67 -8.69
N ALA A 39 13.07 -2.45 -9.70
CA ALA A 39 12.88 -3.90 -9.56
C ALA A 39 14.21 -4.62 -9.28
N GLN A 40 15.27 -4.26 -10.00
CA GLN A 40 16.60 -4.84 -9.77
C GLN A 40 17.12 -4.46 -8.39
N ALA A 41 16.98 -3.19 -7.99
CA ALA A 41 17.39 -2.74 -6.66
C ALA A 41 16.67 -3.47 -5.52
N LEU A 42 15.39 -3.82 -5.69
CA LEU A 42 14.63 -4.61 -4.71
C LEU A 42 15.11 -6.07 -4.65
N ALA A 43 15.45 -6.68 -5.80
CA ALA A 43 16.03 -8.02 -5.84
C ALA A 43 17.41 -8.06 -5.17
N ASP A 44 18.28 -7.10 -5.49
CA ASP A 44 19.61 -6.98 -4.88
C ASP A 44 19.53 -6.78 -3.36
N LEU A 45 18.55 -5.99 -2.90
CA LEU A 45 18.28 -5.80 -1.47
C LEU A 45 17.79 -7.10 -0.81
N ALA A 46 16.88 -7.83 -1.45
CA ALA A 46 16.38 -9.10 -0.93
C ALA A 46 17.52 -10.12 -0.79
N ASP A 47 18.39 -10.23 -1.81
CA ASP A 47 19.57 -11.11 -1.78
C ASP A 47 20.55 -10.71 -0.66
N ALA A 48 20.78 -9.42 -0.47
CA ALA A 48 21.64 -8.92 0.61
C ALA A 48 21.08 -9.25 2.01
N VAL A 49 19.75 -9.24 2.17
CA VAL A 49 19.09 -9.49 3.45
C VAL A 49 18.91 -10.99 3.74
N ALA A 50 18.80 -11.84 2.71
CA ALA A 50 18.52 -13.28 2.84
C ALA A 50 19.52 -14.04 3.72
N GLY A 51 20.78 -13.58 3.80
CA GLY A 51 21.82 -14.16 4.66
C GLY A 51 21.87 -13.60 6.08
N THR A 52 20.95 -12.72 6.47
CA THR A 52 21.01 -11.97 7.74
C THR A 52 19.92 -12.43 8.73
N PRO A 53 20.09 -12.17 10.05
CA PRO A 53 19.04 -12.44 11.03
C PRO A 53 17.71 -11.72 10.76
N LEU A 54 17.70 -10.65 9.95
CA LEU A 54 16.47 -9.95 9.58
C LEU A 54 15.55 -10.80 8.71
N ALA A 55 16.09 -11.71 7.91
CA ALA A 55 15.29 -12.62 7.07
C ALA A 55 14.39 -13.55 7.90
N SER A 56 14.72 -13.79 9.18
CA SER A 56 13.92 -14.64 10.07
C SER A 56 12.71 -13.94 10.72
N ARG A 57 12.52 -12.64 10.46
CA ARG A 57 11.48 -11.81 11.10
C ARG A 57 10.29 -11.50 10.19
N VAL A 58 10.27 -12.06 8.98
CA VAL A 58 9.23 -11.84 7.95
C VAL A 58 8.36 -13.08 7.83
#